data_AF-A0A8S4AZX9-F1
#
_entry.id   AF-A0A8S4AZX9-F1
#
_cell.length_a   1.000
_cell.length_b   1.000
_cell.length_c   1.000
_cell.angle_alpha   90.00
_cell.angle_beta   90.00
_cell.angle_gamma   90.00
#
_symmetry.space_group_name_H-M   'P 1'
#
loop_
_entity.id
_entity.type
_entity.pdbx_description
1 polymer ?
#
loop_
_entity_poly.entity_id
_entity_poly.type
_entity_poly.pdbx_seq_one_letter_code
_entity_poly.pdbx_strand_id
1 'polypeptide(L)'
;MRVLLLKEPKDGDSGPDPYIKELASHGHKATLIPVLSFKFVSLNTLSDKLFQPDKHGGLIFTSPRAAEAAQMCLESKERREEWNKTVKDKWNAKSVYVVGKATAALDDL
;
A
#
# COMPACT_ATOMS: atom_id res chain seq x y z
N MET A 1 -11.70 13.31 30.82
CA MET A 1 -12.56 13.92 29.77
C MET A 1 -12.93 12.85 28.73
N ARG A 2 -14.05 13.01 28.00
CA ARG A 2 -14.38 12.16 26.83
C ARG A 2 -13.80 12.79 25.57
N VAL A 3 -13.08 12.01 24.77
CA VAL A 3 -12.34 12.49 23.58
C VAL A 3 -12.78 11.70 22.36
N LEU A 4 -12.98 12.39 21.22
CA LEU A 4 -13.27 11.75 19.94
C LEU A 4 -12.01 11.79 19.06
N LEU A 5 -11.58 10.64 18.55
CA LEU A 5 -10.46 10.52 17.63
C LEU A 5 -10.98 10.28 16.22
N LEU A 6 -10.73 11.23 15.32
CA LEU A 6 -11.14 11.16 13.92
C LEU A 6 -9.91 10.87 13.06
N LYS A 7 -9.56 9.59 12.93
CA LYS A 7 -8.38 9.15 12.17
C LYS A 7 -8.60 7.77 11.58
N GLU A 8 -7.79 7.41 10.61
CA GLU A 8 -7.73 6.01 10.17
C GLU A 8 -7.26 5.13 11.34
N PRO A 9 -7.88 3.97 11.58
CA PRO A 9 -7.38 3.00 12.54
C PRO A 9 -5.95 2.58 12.17
N LYS A 10 -5.17 2.13 13.14
CA LYS A 10 -3.89 1.50 12.82
C LYS A 10 -4.17 0.16 12.15
N ASP A 11 -3.52 -0.11 11.02
CA ASP A 11 -3.57 -1.43 10.38
C ASP A 11 -2.79 -2.48 11.22
N GLY A 12 -3.43 -3.62 11.52
CA GLY A 12 -2.80 -4.84 12.10
C GLY A 12 -2.98 -5.10 13.61
N ASP A 13 -2.57 -6.30 14.05
CA ASP A 13 -2.72 -6.86 15.42
C ASP A 13 -1.79 -6.24 16.49
N SER A 14 -1.32 -5.01 16.29
CA SER A 14 -0.31 -4.37 17.14
C SER A 14 -0.83 -3.87 18.51
N GLY A 15 -1.97 -4.37 18.97
CA GLY A 15 -2.63 -3.93 20.20
C GLY A 15 -3.39 -2.60 20.04
N PRO A 16 -3.75 -1.95 21.17
CA PRO A 16 -4.59 -0.76 21.16
C PRO A 16 -3.91 0.43 20.45
N ASP A 17 -4.72 1.26 19.78
CA ASP A 17 -4.24 2.46 19.10
C ASP A 17 -3.42 3.34 20.07
N PRO A 18 -2.23 3.83 19.66
CA PRO A 18 -1.33 4.55 20.55
C PRO A 18 -1.95 5.82 21.12
N TYR A 19 -2.85 6.50 20.39
CA TYR A 19 -3.56 7.68 20.89
C TYR A 19 -4.57 7.29 21.97
N ILE A 20 -5.27 6.17 21.80
CA ILE A 20 -6.20 5.65 22.82
C ILE A 20 -5.42 5.30 24.09
N LYS A 21 -4.27 4.63 23.95
CA LYS A 21 -3.40 4.26 25.07
C LYS A 21 -2.90 5.50 25.83
N GLU A 22 -2.42 6.51 25.11
CA GLU A 22 -1.86 7.72 25.71
C GLU A 22 -2.93 8.61 26.36
N LEU A 23 -4.13 8.67 25.77
CA LEU A 23 -5.26 9.37 26.39
C LEU A 23 -5.72 8.66 27.67
N ALA A 24 -5.73 7.33 27.67
CA ALA A 24 -6.07 6.54 28.84
C ALA A 24 -5.06 6.74 29.99
N SER A 25 -3.76 6.83 29.70
CA SER A 25 -2.72 7.08 30.72
C SER A 25 -2.89 8.43 31.43
N HIS A 26 -3.58 9.39 30.79
CA HIS A 26 -3.90 10.71 31.33
C HIS A 26 -5.37 10.82 31.84
N GLY A 27 -6.05 9.70 32.08
CA GLY A 27 -7.41 9.69 32.64
C GLY A 27 -8.49 10.18 31.65
N HIS A 28 -8.24 10.06 30.35
CA HIS A 28 -9.21 10.38 29.31
C HIS A 28 -9.81 9.12 28.68
N LYS A 29 -11.11 9.18 28.36
CA LYS A 29 -11.81 8.11 27.66
C LYS A 29 -11.95 8.50 26.19
N ALA A 30 -11.19 7.83 25.32
CA ALA A 30 -11.20 8.07 23.88
C ALA A 30 -12.13 7.11 23.15
N THR A 31 -12.84 7.62 22.14
CA THR A 31 -13.59 6.83 21.15
C THR A 31 -13.04 7.17 19.77
N LEU A 32 -12.65 6.16 18.98
CA LEU A 32 -12.16 6.35 17.61
C LEU A 32 -13.28 6.17 16.60
N ILE A 33 -13.41 7.12 15.68
CA ILE A 33 -14.26 7.03 14.49
C ILE A 33 -13.33 7.09 13.26
N PRO A 34 -13.31 6.05 12.41
CA PRO A 34 -12.59 6.09 11.15
C PRO A 34 -13.22 7.12 10.22
N VAL A 35 -12.42 8.02 9.67
CA VAL A 35 -12.87 9.09 8.76
C VAL A 35 -12.29 9.01 7.36
N LEU A 36 -11.38 8.06 7.13
CA LEU A 36 -10.88 7.74 5.81
C LEU A 36 -11.36 6.33 5.43
N SER A 37 -11.43 6.10 4.13
CA SER A 37 -11.62 4.80 3.53
C SER A 37 -11.04 4.89 2.14
N PHE A 38 -10.52 3.80 1.62
CA PHE A 38 -9.97 3.74 0.28
C PHE A 38 -10.51 2.52 -0.44
N LYS A 39 -10.45 2.59 -1.77
CA LYS A 39 -10.77 1.46 -2.65
C LYS A 39 -9.76 1.44 -3.79
N PHE A 40 -9.39 0.24 -4.21
CA PHE A 40 -8.63 0.07 -5.44
C PHE A 40 -9.53 0.32 -6.64
N VAL A 41 -9.00 1.05 -7.62
CA VAL A 41 -9.71 1.40 -8.85
C VAL A 41 -8.81 1.13 -10.05
N SER A 42 -9.41 0.87 -11.20
CA SER A 42 -8.70 0.70 -12.48
C SER A 42 -7.62 -0.39 -12.46
N LEU A 43 -7.78 -1.45 -11.65
CA LEU A 43 -6.81 -2.54 -11.53
C LEU A 43 -6.52 -3.23 -12.86
N ASN A 44 -7.52 -3.39 -13.74
CA ASN A 44 -7.31 -3.95 -15.08
C ASN A 44 -6.36 -3.06 -15.91
N THR A 45 -6.60 -1.74 -15.92
CA THR A 45 -5.74 -0.79 -16.62
C THR A 45 -4.32 -0.74 -16.04
N LEU A 46 -4.20 -0.85 -14.71
CA LEU A 46 -2.90 -0.95 -14.05
C LEU A 46 -2.17 -2.22 -14.48
N SER A 47 -2.84 -3.38 -14.44
CA SER A 47 -2.29 -4.66 -14.90
C SER A 47 -1.82 -4.57 -16.35
N ASP A 48 -2.65 -4.08 -17.26
CA ASP A 48 -2.27 -3.97 -18.68
C ASP A 48 -1.04 -3.10 -18.91
N LYS A 49 -0.87 -2.01 -18.15
CA LYS A 49 0.30 -1.13 -18.23
C LYS A 49 1.53 -1.75 -17.56
N LEU A 50 1.35 -2.43 -16.44
CA LEU A 50 2.42 -3.09 -15.69
C LEU A 50 3.07 -4.20 -16.53
N PHE A 51 2.30 -4.89 -17.37
CA PHE A 51 2.81 -5.90 -18.31
C PHE A 51 3.28 -5.32 -19.66
N GLN A 52 3.43 -3.99 -19.75
CA GLN A 52 4.00 -3.30 -20.92
C GLN A 52 5.18 -2.39 -20.51
N PRO A 53 6.25 -2.95 -19.91
CA PRO A 53 7.40 -2.18 -19.44
C PRO A 53 8.07 -1.39 -20.56
N ASP A 54 8.05 -1.91 -21.79
CA ASP A 54 8.68 -1.29 -22.95
C ASP A 54 8.04 0.05 -23.36
N LYS A 55 6.83 0.35 -22.88
CA LYS A 55 6.12 1.62 -23.15
C LYS A 55 6.39 2.73 -22.12
N HIS A 56 7.17 2.45 -21.07
CA HIS A 56 7.39 3.38 -19.96
C HIS A 56 8.88 3.45 -19.59
N GLY A 57 9.33 4.60 -19.07
CA GLY A 57 10.71 4.81 -18.66
C GLY A 57 11.07 4.23 -17.28
N GLY A 58 10.06 3.93 -16.45
CA GLY A 58 10.25 3.53 -15.05
C GLY A 58 8.95 3.50 -14.26
N LEU A 59 9.05 3.23 -12.96
CA LEU A 59 7.93 3.22 -12.01
C LEU A 59 8.17 4.23 -10.88
N ILE A 60 7.08 4.78 -10.34
CA ILE A 60 7.12 5.63 -9.15
C ILE A 60 6.03 5.16 -8.19
N PHE A 61 6.42 4.74 -6.99
CA PHE A 61 5.50 4.40 -5.91
C PHE A 61 5.58 5.45 -4.80
N THR A 62 4.47 6.16 -4.57
CA THR A 62 4.38 7.21 -3.53
C THR A 62 3.47 6.84 -2.36
N SER A 63 2.89 5.64 -2.39
CA SER A 63 1.93 5.16 -1.39
C SER A 63 2.04 3.64 -1.26
N PRO A 64 1.98 3.09 -0.03
CA PRO A 64 1.89 1.63 0.19
C PRO A 64 0.74 1.02 -0.59
N ARG A 65 -0.40 1.73 -0.68
CA ARG A 65 -1.57 1.30 -1.46
C ARG A 65 -1.27 1.14 -2.95
N ALA A 66 -0.36 1.94 -3.52
CA ALA A 66 0.02 1.77 -4.93
C ALA A 66 0.85 0.49 -5.15
N ALA A 67 1.73 0.15 -4.20
CA ALA A 67 2.47 -1.10 -4.23
C ALA A 67 1.54 -2.32 -4.03
N GLU A 68 0.60 -2.24 -3.08
CA GLU A 68 -0.46 -3.25 -2.87
C GLU A 68 -1.27 -3.45 -4.16
N ALA A 69 -1.71 -2.38 -4.82
CA ALA A 69 -2.46 -2.47 -6.07
C ALA A 69 -1.66 -3.16 -7.20
N ALA A 70 -0.34 -2.93 -7.25
CA ALA A 70 0.54 -3.62 -8.20
C ALA A 70 0.65 -5.11 -7.85
N GLN A 71 0.77 -5.48 -6.58
CA GLN A 71 0.77 -6.88 -6.13
C GLN A 71 -0.56 -7.58 -6.46
N MET A 72 -1.70 -6.89 -6.30
CA MET A 72 -3.02 -7.41 -6.70
C MET A 72 -3.09 -7.74 -8.19
N CYS A 73 -2.38 -6.98 -9.04
CA CYS A 73 -2.30 -7.27 -10.48
C CYS A 73 -1.55 -8.58 -10.80
N LEU A 74 -0.88 -9.18 -9.82
CA LEU A 74 -0.10 -10.42 -9.89
C LEU A 74 -0.77 -11.58 -9.14
N GLU A 75 -2.03 -11.45 -8.74
CA GLU A 75 -2.75 -12.50 -7.98
C GLU A 75 -3.03 -13.74 -8.82
N SER A 76 -3.31 -13.58 -10.12
CA SER A 76 -3.53 -14.74 -10.99
C SER A 76 -2.22 -15.49 -11.24
N LYS A 77 -2.32 -16.83 -11.30
CA LYS A 77 -1.16 -17.70 -11.54
C LYS A 77 -0.43 -17.35 -12.84
N GLU A 78 -1.19 -17.10 -13.91
CA GLU A 78 -0.64 -16.70 -15.22
C GLU A 78 0.15 -15.39 -15.14
N ARG A 79 -0.44 -14.33 -14.53
CA ARG A 79 0.24 -13.05 -14.37
C ARG A 79 1.50 -13.18 -13.51
N ARG A 80 1.44 -13.97 -12.44
CA ARG A 80 2.59 -14.22 -11.56
C ARG A 80 3.73 -14.95 -12.27
N GLU A 81 3.39 -15.94 -13.09
CA GLU A 81 4.38 -16.68 -13.89
C GLU A 81 5.03 -15.77 -14.95
N GLU A 82 4.22 -15.00 -15.68
CA GLU A 82 4.72 -14.02 -16.66
C GLU A 82 5.60 -12.95 -16.01
N TRP A 83 5.20 -12.47 -14.82
CA TRP A 83 5.95 -11.52 -14.00
C TRP A 83 7.33 -12.05 -13.63
N ASN A 84 7.36 -13.22 -12.99
CA ASN A 84 8.61 -13.85 -12.53
C ASN A 84 9.53 -14.29 -13.67
N LYS A 85 8.97 -14.63 -14.84
CA LYS A 85 9.75 -15.08 -15.98
C LYS A 85 10.43 -13.94 -16.74
N THR A 86 9.76 -12.80 -16.88
CA THR A 86 10.26 -11.73 -17.77
C THR A 86 9.95 -10.30 -17.34
N VAL A 87 8.75 -10.01 -16.82
CA VAL A 87 8.32 -8.61 -16.63
C VAL A 87 9.07 -7.94 -15.49
N LYS A 88 9.34 -8.67 -14.40
CA LYS A 88 10.10 -8.19 -13.25
C LYS A 88 11.47 -7.66 -13.66
N ASP A 89 12.25 -8.45 -14.39
CA ASP A 89 13.59 -8.08 -14.83
C ASP A 89 13.58 -6.87 -15.76
N LYS A 90 12.57 -6.76 -16.63
CA LYS A 90 12.40 -5.58 -17.50
C LYS A 90 12.13 -4.29 -16.73
N TRP A 91 11.41 -4.36 -15.61
CA TRP A 91 11.23 -3.20 -14.72
C TRP A 91 12.47 -2.92 -13.88
N ASN A 92 13.16 -3.95 -13.39
CA ASN A 92 14.40 -3.81 -12.62
C ASN A 92 15.56 -3.22 -13.45
N ALA A 93 15.52 -3.39 -14.78
CA ALA A 93 16.46 -2.72 -15.69
C ALA A 93 16.14 -1.23 -15.92
N LYS A 94 15.03 -0.71 -15.36
CA LYS A 94 14.57 0.67 -15.48
C LYS A 94 14.63 1.40 -14.13
N SER A 95 14.40 2.71 -14.13
CA SER A 95 14.37 3.49 -12.90
C SER A 95 13.08 3.22 -12.12
N VAL A 96 13.22 2.76 -10.88
CA VAL A 96 12.11 2.58 -9.93
C VAL A 96 12.35 3.51 -8.74
N TYR A 97 11.41 4.42 -8.50
CA TYR A 97 11.50 5.39 -7.41
C TYR A 97 10.42 5.12 -6.37
N VAL A 98 10.80 5.17 -5.10
CA VAL A 98 9.89 4.93 -3.99
C VAL A 98 9.98 6.04 -2.95
N VAL A 99 8.82 6.51 -2.50
CA VAL A 99 8.70 7.51 -1.43
C VAL A 99 8.13 6.87 -0.18
N GLY A 100 8.87 6.97 0.93
CA GLY A 100 8.44 6.53 2.25
C GLY A 100 8.79 5.08 2.56
N LYS A 101 9.22 4.83 3.81
CA LYS A 101 9.67 3.51 4.27
C LYS A 101 8.57 2.45 4.19
N ALA A 102 7.32 2.84 4.46
CA ALA A 102 6.18 1.92 4.38
C ALA A 102 5.91 1.45 2.94
N THR A 103 6.16 2.30 1.94
CA THR A 103 6.03 1.92 0.54
C THR A 103 7.19 1.05 0.10
N ALA A 104 8.42 1.40 0.49
CA ALA A 104 9.62 0.60 0.20
C ALA A 104 9.55 -0.81 0.79
N ALA A 105 8.93 -0.98 1.97
CA ALA A 105 8.74 -2.30 2.56
C ALA A 105 7.82 -3.25 1.75
N LEU A 106 7.06 -2.71 0.79
CA LEU A 106 6.15 -3.46 -0.08
C LEU A 106 6.63 -3.49 -1.55
N ASP A 107 7.77 -2.88 -1.86
CA ASP A 107 8.25 -2.71 -3.23
C ASP A 107 8.98 -3.93 -3.81
N ASP A 108 9.11 -5.01 -3.03
CA ASP A 108 9.77 -6.27 -3.42
C ASP A 108 8.91 -7.08 -4.42
N LEU A 109 8.48 -6.40 -5.48
CA LEU A 109 7.74 -6.87 -6.65
C LEU A 109 8.70 -7.62 -7.58
#